data_AF-N4TY05-F1
#
_entry.id   AF-N4TY05-F1
#
_cell.length_a   1.000
_cell.length_b   1.000
_cell.length_c   1.000
_cell.angle_alpha   90.00
_cell.angle_beta   90.00
_cell.angle_gamma   90.00
#
_symmetry.space_group_name_H-M   'P 1'
#
loop_
_entity.id
_entity.type
_entity.pdbx_description
1 polymer ?
#
loop_
_entity_poly.entity_id
_entity_poly.type
_entity_poly.pdbx_seq_one_letter_code
_entity_poly.pdbx_strand_id
1 'polypeptide(L)' 'MPALTTTNVALVIRIMRLALPDDAKLAKDAQECMQECVSEFVSFITSEVTGDDILMALKQLGFENYGEALGVYLSKLRDR' A
#
# COMPACT_ATOMS: atom_id res chain seq x y z
N MET A 1 10.53 -16.87 -0.42
CA MET A 1 9.07 -16.99 -0.23
C MET A 1 8.38 -16.17 -1.33
N PRO A 2 7.89 -16.79 -2.42
CA PRO A 2 7.37 -16.04 -3.58
C PRO A 2 5.84 -16.12 -3.76
N ALA A 3 5.04 -16.21 -2.68
CA ALA A 3 3.62 -16.59 -2.81
C ALA A 3 2.56 -15.57 -2.34
N LEU A 4 2.93 -14.35 -1.92
CA LEU A 4 1.96 -13.40 -1.32
C LEU A 4 1.77 -12.06 -2.07
N THR A 5 2.50 -11.76 -3.15
CA THR A 5 2.66 -10.37 -3.62
C THR A 5 2.29 -10.07 -5.07
N THR A 6 1.53 -10.91 -5.78
CA THR A 6 1.01 -10.48 -7.11
C THR A 6 -0.19 -9.55 -6.91
N THR A 7 0.08 -8.30 -6.55
CA THR A 7 -0.92 -7.23 -6.67
C THR A 7 -1.40 -7.18 -8.12
N ASN A 8 -2.72 -7.28 -8.31
CA ASN A 8 -3.30 -7.27 -9.65
C ASN A 8 -2.99 -5.92 -10.32
N VAL A 9 -2.30 -5.96 -11.46
CA VAL A 9 -1.92 -4.77 -12.24
C VAL A 9 -3.12 -3.85 -12.50
N ALA A 10 -4.32 -4.39 -12.72
CA ALA A 10 -5.54 -3.61 -12.93
C ALA A 10 -5.96 -2.81 -11.68
N LEU A 11 -5.75 -3.34 -10.47
CA LEU A 11 -6.02 -2.59 -9.23
C LEU A 11 -5.02 -1.45 -9.05
N VAL A 12 -3.74 -1.71 -9.33
CA VAL A 12 -2.69 -0.68 -9.30
C VAL A 12 -3.02 0.44 -10.27
N ILE A 13 -3.33 0.11 -11.53
CA ILE A 13 -3.74 1.10 -12.54
C ILE A 13 -4.96 1.89 -12.08
N ARG A 14 -5.98 1.24 -11.51
CA ARG A 14 -7.19 1.92 -11.02
C ARG A 14 -6.85 2.95 -9.94
N ILE A 15 -6.01 2.60 -8.97
CA ILE A 15 -5.61 3.52 -7.90
C ILE A 15 -4.73 4.65 -8.44
N MET A 16 -3.78 4.35 -9.32
CA MET A 16 -2.95 5.37 -9.99
C MET A 16 -3.81 6.39 -10.72
N ARG A 17 -4.89 5.95 -11.39
CA ARG A 17 -5.85 6.84 -12.07
C ARG A 17 -6.60 7.75 -11.12
N LEU A 18 -6.96 7.28 -9.92
CA LEU A 18 -7.62 8.12 -8.90
C LEU A 18 -6.74 9.26 -8.39
N ALA A 19 -5.41 9.12 -8.52
CA ALA A 19 -4.44 10.14 -8.13
C ALA A 19 -4.09 11.13 -9.26
N LEU A 20 -4.68 10.98 -10.45
CA LEU A 20 -4.38 11.78 -11.64
C LEU A 20 -5.64 12.48 -12.18
N PRO A 21 -5.49 13.57 -12.95
CA PRO A 21 -6.59 14.13 -13.74
C PRO A 21 -7.17 13.11 -14.74
N ASP A 22 -8.45 13.27 -15.07
CA ASP A 22 -9.18 12.35 -15.96
C ASP A 22 -8.55 12.20 -17.35
N ASP A 23 -7.90 13.24 -17.86
CA ASP A 23 -7.28 13.29 -19.19
C ASP A 23 -5.80 12.86 -19.20
N ALA A 24 -5.22 12.59 -18.03
CA ALA A 24 -3.83 12.21 -17.91
C ALA A 24 -3.55 10.88 -18.64
N LYS A 25 -2.36 10.71 -19.19
CA LYS A 25 -1.92 9.44 -19.79
C LYS A 25 -0.99 8.72 -18.83
N LEU A 26 -1.15 7.39 -18.74
CA LEU A 26 -0.32 6.55 -17.89
C LEU A 26 0.50 5.61 -18.77
N ALA A 27 1.83 5.80 -18.77
CA ALA A 27 2.76 4.95 -19.52
C ALA A 27 2.76 3.51 -18.98
N LYS A 28 3.00 2.52 -19.86
CA LYS A 28 3.06 1.10 -19.46
C LYS A 28 4.16 0.85 -18.43
N ASP A 29 5.34 1.39 -18.67
CA ASP A 29 6.49 1.24 -17.77
C ASP A 29 6.24 1.84 -16.38
N ALA A 30 5.44 2.91 -16.29
CA ALA A 30 5.03 3.47 -15.00
C ALA A 30 4.06 2.56 -14.23
N GLN A 31 3.22 1.80 -14.94
CA GLN A 31 2.29 0.83 -14.33
C GLN A 31 3.08 -0.37 -13.78
N GLU A 32 4.05 -0.86 -14.54
CA GLU A 32 4.93 -1.97 -14.14
C GLU A 32 5.81 -1.56 -12.96
N CYS A 33 6.47 -0.40 -13.04
CA CYS A 33 7.25 0.16 -11.94
C CYS A 33 6.41 0.30 -10.65
N MET A 34 5.20 0.85 -10.73
CA MET A 34 4.35 1.00 -9.55
C MET A 34 3.90 -0.35 -8.98
N GLN A 35 3.65 -1.35 -9.82
CA GLN A 35 3.28 -2.68 -9.37
C GLN A 35 4.43 -3.35 -8.61
N GLU A 36 5.66 -3.22 -9.11
CA GLU A 36 6.86 -3.70 -8.44
C GLU A 36 7.07 -2.96 -7.11
N CYS A 37 7.01 -1.63 -7.12
CA CYS A 37 7.16 -0.79 -5.93
C CYS A 37 6.12 -1.13 -4.85
N VAL A 38 4.85 -1.36 -5.20
CA VAL A 38 3.82 -1.76 -4.23
C VAL A 38 4.11 -3.13 -3.64
N SER A 39 4.57 -4.06 -4.46
CA SER A 39 4.89 -5.43 -4.03
C SER A 39 6.09 -5.44 -3.09
N GLU A 40 7.10 -4.63 -3.38
CA GLU A 40 8.25 -4.40 -2.51
C GLU A 40 7.86 -3.66 -1.23
N PHE A 41 7.02 -2.63 -1.32
CA PHE A 41 6.53 -1.89 -0.16
C PHE A 41 5.79 -2.81 0.83
N VAL A 42 4.90 -3.67 0.35
CA VAL A 42 4.22 -4.66 1.22
C VAL A 42 5.25 -5.58 1.88
N SER A 43 6.23 -6.05 1.11
CA SER A 43 7.28 -6.94 1.63
C SER A 43 8.12 -6.24 2.70
N PHE A 44 8.48 -4.98 2.47
CA PHE A 44 9.25 -4.15 3.38
C PHE A 44 8.49 -3.84 4.67
N ILE A 45 7.26 -3.35 4.58
CA ILE A 45 6.45 -3.10 5.79
C ILE A 45 6.29 -4.39 6.59
N THR A 46 6.00 -5.51 5.91
CA THR A 46 5.84 -6.81 6.58
C THR A 46 7.12 -7.28 7.27
N SER A 47 8.31 -6.95 6.75
CA SER A 47 9.58 -7.30 7.41
C SER A 47 9.87 -6.43 8.65
N GLU A 48 9.38 -5.20 8.68
CA GLU A 48 9.56 -4.27 9.80
C GLU A 48 8.51 -4.46 10.91
N VAL A 49 7.43 -5.20 10.64
CA VAL A 49 6.44 -5.59 11.65
C VAL A 49 7.07 -6.62 12.60
N THR A 50 7.66 -6.10 13.67
CA THR A 50 8.17 -6.89 14.78
C THR A 50 7.04 -7.09 15.80
N GLY A 51 6.39 -8.25 15.77
CA GLY A 51 5.22 -8.57 16.61
C GLY A 51 3.88 -8.23 15.93
N ASP A 52 2.89 -7.76 16.70
CA ASP A 52 1.51 -7.56 16.21
C ASP A 52 1.16 -6.10 15.86
N ASP A 53 2.11 -5.15 15.93
CA ASP A 53 1.80 -3.72 15.82
C ASP A 53 2.27 -3.08 14.49
N ILE A 54 1.41 -3.17 13.47
CA ILE A 54 1.59 -2.49 12.19
C ILE A 54 1.57 -0.96 12.30
N LEU A 55 0.88 -0.39 13.28
CA LEU A 55 0.81 1.07 13.47
C LEU A 55 2.14 1.60 13.95
N MET A 56 2.81 0.87 14.85
CA MET A 56 4.16 1.18 15.31
C MET A 56 5.18 1.09 14.17
N ALA A 57 5.11 0.05 13.33
CA ALA A 57 6.01 -0.11 12.18
C ALA A 57 5.86 1.08 11.20
N LEU A 58 4.62 1.47 10.85
CA LEU A 58 4.37 2.63 9.99
C LEU A 58 4.92 3.93 10.59
N LYS A 59 4.78 4.13 11.91
CA LYS A 59 5.33 5.30 12.58
C LYS A 59 6.86 5.34 12.55
N GLN A 60 7.54 4.22 12.82
CA GLN A 60 9.00 4.17 12.80
C GLN A 60 9.59 4.45 11.41
N LEU A 61 8.86 4.10 10.37
CA LEU A 61 9.25 4.29 8.98
C LEU A 61 8.87 5.67 8.40
N GLY A 62 8.25 6.55 9.19
CA GLY A 62 7.83 7.89 8.75
C GLY A 62 6.54 7.91 7.92
N PHE A 63 5.69 6.89 8.08
CA PHE A 63 4.35 6.78 7.47
C PHE A 63 3.23 7.06 8.49
N GLU A 64 3.44 8.00 9.42
CA GLU A 64 2.51 8.28 10.53
C GLU A 64 1.10 8.62 10.04
N ASN A 65 0.99 9.39 8.96
CA ASN A 65 -0.28 9.76 8.33
C ASN A 65 -1.07 8.54 7.84
N TYR A 66 -0.38 7.49 7.38
CA TYR A 66 -1.01 6.23 7.00
C TYR A 66 -1.42 5.40 8.23
N GLY A 67 -0.62 5.44 9.29
CA GLY A 67 -0.95 4.82 10.58
C GLY A 67 -2.23 5.37 11.19
N GLU A 68 -2.41 6.69 11.18
CA GLU A 68 -3.65 7.33 11.66
C GLU A 68 -4.89 6.89 10.86
N ALA A 69 -4.79 6.89 9.53
CA ALA A 69 -5.86 6.43 8.65
C ALA A 69 -6.20 4.95 8.89
N LEU A 70 -5.17 4.11 9.06
CA LEU A 70 -5.34 2.69 9.36
C LEU A 70 -5.99 2.45 10.72
N GLY A 71 -5.63 3.24 11.75
CA GLY A 71 -6.24 3.16 13.08
C GLY A 71 -7.75 3.44 13.06
N VAL A 72 -8.19 4.43 12.29
CA VAL A 72 -9.63 4.71 12.07
C VAL A 72 -10.31 3.53 11.39
N TYR A 73 -9.68 2.95 10.37
CA TYR A 73 -10.22 1.81 9.65
C TYR A 73 -10.35 0.56 10.54
N LEU A 74 -9.31 0.23 11.32
CA LEU A 74 -9.32 -0.90 12.26
C LEU A 74 -10.37 -0.73 13.36
N SER A 75 -10.55 0.49 13.88
CA SER A 75 -11.59 0.78 14.87
C SER A 75 -12.99 0.47 14.31
N LYS A 76 -13.27 0.92 13.08
CA LYS A 76 -14.54 0.60 12.39
C LYS A 76 -14.74 -0.88 12.12
N LEU A 77 -13.68 -1.67 11.96
CA LEU A 77 -13.77 -3.12 11.78
C LEU A 77 -14.07 -3.84 13.10
N ARG A 78 -13.52 -3.35 14.22
CA ARG A 78 -13.77 -3.92 15.56
C ARG A 78 -15.18 -3.62 16.06
N ASP A 79 -15.75 -2.50 15.66
CA ASP A 79 -17.12 -2.11 16.00
C ASP A 79 -18.18 -2.83 15.13
N ARG A 80 -17.76 -3.65 14.16
CA ARG A 80 -18.62 -4.55 13.38
C ARG A 80 -18.62 -5.95 13.98
#